data_AF-A0A971CLR9-F1
#
_entry.id   AF-A0A971CLR9-F1
#
_cell.length_a   1.000
_cell.length_b   1.000
_cell.length_c   1.000
_cell.angle_alpha   90.00
_cell.angle_beta   90.00
_cell.angle_gamma   90.00
#
_symmetry.space_group_name_H-M   'P 1'
#
loop_
_entity.id
_entity.type
_entity.pdbx_description
1 polymer ?
#
loop_
_entity_poly.entity_id
_entity_poly.type
_entity_poly.pdbx_seq_one_letter_code
_entity_poly.pdbx_strand_id
1 'polypeptide(L)' 'MNVADSFSRAVLHYAEKTALIFENESYTYGQMNSLIDNLVIYLARSG' A
#
# COMPACT_ATOMS: atom_id res chain seq x y z
N MET A 1 -8.06 8.16 -11.08
CA MET A 1 -7.06 8.12 -10.00
C MET A 1 -7.63 7.27 -8.89
N ASN A 2 -7.09 6.06 -8.67
CA ASN A 2 -7.60 5.13 -7.67
C ASN A 2 -6.78 5.22 -6.36
N VAL A 3 -7.17 4.43 -5.37
CA VAL A 3 -6.50 4.40 -4.07
C VAL A 3 -5.04 3.90 -4.18
N ALA A 4 -4.78 2.91 -5.04
CA ALA A 4 -3.44 2.37 -5.27
C ALA A 4 -2.47 3.43 -5.82
N ASP A 5 -2.91 4.22 -6.82
CA ASP A 5 -2.13 5.34 -7.35
C ASP A 5 -1.74 6.35 -6.26
N SER A 6 -2.62 6.52 -5.27
CA SER A 6 -2.43 7.47 -4.18
C SER A 6 -1.39 6.98 -3.17
N PHE A 7 -1.36 5.67 -2.89
CA PHE A 7 -0.31 5.06 -2.07
C PHE A 7 1.06 5.13 -2.74
N SER A 8 1.16 4.80 -4.04
CA SER A 8 2.45 4.91 -4.77
C SER A 8 3.03 6.32 -4.75
N ARG A 9 2.21 7.36 -4.88
CA ARG A 9 2.69 8.75 -4.75
C ARG A 9 3.06 9.11 -3.32
N ALA A 10 2.31 8.67 -2.32
CA ALA A 10 2.56 9.00 -0.93
C ALA A 10 3.89 8.42 -0.41
N VAL A 11 4.29 7.24 -0.89
CA VAL A 11 5.57 6.60 -0.52
C VAL A 11 6.78 7.49 -0.82
N LEU A 12 6.73 8.28 -1.90
CA LEU A 12 7.85 9.16 -2.30
C LEU A 12 8.24 10.17 -1.21
N HIS A 13 7.31 10.52 -0.32
CA HIS A 13 7.53 11.53 0.71
C HIS A 13 7.30 11.01 2.13
N TYR A 14 6.53 9.93 2.29
CA TYR A 14 5.98 9.49 3.58
C TYR A 14 6.11 7.99 3.83
N ALA A 15 7.04 7.30 3.16
CA ALA A 15 7.22 5.84 3.25
C ALA A 15 7.14 5.28 4.68
N GLU A 16 7.82 5.91 5.64
CA GLU A 16 7.91 5.47 7.04
C GLU A 16 6.76 5.99 7.93
N LYS A 17 5.87 6.85 7.42
CA LYS A 17 4.72 7.33 8.20
C LYS A 17 3.62 6.29 8.21
N THR A 18 2.91 6.19 9.32
CA THR A 18 1.72 5.33 9.46
C THR A 18 0.60 5.82 8.55
N ALA A 19 0.07 4.91 7.73
CA ALA A 19 -1.04 5.15 6.80
C ALA A 19 -2.36 4.53 7.28
N LEU A 20 -2.28 3.40 7.99
CA LEU A 20 -3.42 2.69 8.53
C LEU A 20 -3.07 2.16 9.92
N ILE A 21 -4.00 2.34 10.85
CA ILE A 21 -4.01 1.62 12.11
C ILE A 21 -5.31 0.81 12.11
N PHE A 22 -5.18 -0.50 12.31
CA PHE A 22 -6.31 -1.39 12.45
C PHE A 22 -6.03 -2.31 13.65
N GLU A 23 -6.86 -2.19 14.69
CA GLU A 23 -6.64 -2.84 15.98
C GLU A 23 -5.23 -2.57 16.53
N ASN A 24 -4.43 -3.62 16.74
CA ASN A 24 -3.05 -3.55 17.24
C ASN A 24 -2.00 -3.56 16.12
N GLU A 25 -2.43 -3.47 14.86
CA GLU A 25 -1.55 -3.44 13.71
C GLU A 25 -1.45 -2.02 13.14
N SER A 26 -0.23 -1.62 12.79
CA SER A 26 0.03 -0.36 12.12
C SER A 26 0.79 -0.63 10.84
N TYR A 27 0.32 -0.04 9.74
CA TYR A 27 0.98 -0.15 8.45
C TYR A 27 1.48 1.22 8.00
N THR A 28 2.74 1.28 7.61
CA THR A 28 3.30 2.47 6.98
C THR A 28 2.83 2.62 5.54
N TYR A 29 2.98 3.80 4.95
CA TYR A 29 2.69 3.99 3.52
C TYR A 29 3.53 3.04 2.65
N GLY A 30 4.78 2.78 3.01
CA GLY A 30 5.64 1.82 2.33
C GLY A 30 5.08 0.41 2.37
N GLN A 31 4.67 -0.06 3.56
CA GLN A 31 4.10 -1.39 3.73
C GLN A 31 2.77 -1.56 2.98
N MET A 32 1.90 -0.56 3.04
CA MET A 32 0.63 -0.59 2.30
C MET A 32 0.85 -0.63 0.79
N ASN A 33 1.81 0.14 0.26
CA ASN A 33 2.13 0.08 -1.17
C ASN A 33 2.66 -1.30 -1.58
N SER A 34 3.56 -1.90 -0.80
CA SER A 34 4.04 -3.25 -1.09
C SER A 34 2.93 -4.31 -1.03
N LEU A 35 1.97 -4.18 -0.11
CA LEU A 35 0.80 -5.07 -0.06
C LEU A 35 -0.05 -4.92 -1.32
N ILE A 36 -0.26 -3.70 -1.79
CA ILE A 36 -1.00 -3.41 -3.02
C ILE A 36 -0.28 -3.98 -4.25
N ASP A 37 1.03 -3.79 -4.37
CA ASP A 37 1.83 -4.32 -5.49
C ASP A 37 1.74 -5.85 -5.56
N ASN A 38 1.84 -6.51 -4.41
CA ASN A 38 1.69 -7.97 -4.30
C ASN A 38 0.26 -8.42 -4.70
N LEU A 39 -0.76 -7.68 -4.28
CA LEU A 39 -2.14 -7.96 -4.63
C LEU A 39 -2.37 -7.84 -6.14
N VAL A 40 -1.80 -6.83 -6.80
CA VAL A 40 -1.88 -6.66 -8.26
C VAL A 40 -1.25 -7.84 -8.99
N ILE A 41 -0.05 -8.28 -8.57
CA ILE A 41 0.61 -9.46 -9.16
C ILE A 41 -0.24 -10.72 -8.98
N TYR A 42 -0.83 -10.91 -7.79
CA TYR A 42 -1.70 -12.04 -7.51
C TYR A 42 -2.93 -12.05 -8.43
N LEU A 43 -3.64 -10.93 -8.52
CA LEU A 43 -4.83 -10.80 -9.35
C LEU A 43 -4.52 -10.98 -10.85
N ALA A 44 -3.38 -10.47 -11.31
CA ALA A 44 -2.94 -10.64 -12.70
C ALA A 44 -2.63 -12.10 -13.06
N ARG A 45 -2.23 -12.93 -12.08
CA ARG A 45 -1.97 -14.36 -12.26
C ARG A 45 -3.21 -15.23 -12.12
N SER A 46 -4.26 -14.73 -11.48
CA SER A 46 -5.52 -15.45 -11.23
C SER A 46 -6.63 -15.12 -12.23
N GLY A 47 -6.35 -14.27 -13.23
CA GLY A 47 -7.20 -14.03 -14.40
C GLY A 47 -6.81 -14.89 -15.58
#